data_AF-A0A0G1ZY66-F1
#
_entry.id   AF-A0A0G1ZY66-F1
#
_cell.length_a   1.000
_cell.length_b   1.000
_cell.length_c   1.000
_cell.angle_alpha   90.00
_cell.angle_beta   90.00
_cell.angle_gamma   90.00
#
_symmetry.space_group_name_H-M   'P 1'
#
loop_
_entity.id
_entity.type
_entity.pdbx_description
1 polymer ?
#
loop_
_entity_poly.entity_id
_entity_poly.type
_entity_poly.pdbx_seq_one_letter_code
_entity_poly.pdbx_strand_id
1 'polypeptide(L)'
;MGRLANISLKFMDIMIGVVLGLGFQWWPNLQAPWQYAAFIFVYIELVDYWIDYSSSLKKFPPKRELDIMLDVAVIFMMFLYIYSTQLSVFYFLLSFGTFKLIDTVWLLRVRNEYHPQGREGRFVSAWIWHNFGEILYTGILLLVATQYQISAPLLIGIFIVLRLVTRVLASLQYKEVYFT
;
A
#
# COMPACT_ATOMS: atom_id res chain seq x y z
N MET A 1 16.04 -19.38 12.11
CA MET A 1 14.93 -18.74 11.36
C MET A 1 13.97 -17.95 12.24
N GLY A 2 13.58 -18.42 13.45
CA GLY A 2 12.64 -17.68 14.32
C GLY A 2 13.09 -16.29 14.84
N ARG A 3 14.40 -16.02 14.91
CA ARG A 3 14.94 -14.72 15.35
C ARG A 3 14.68 -13.60 14.31
N LEU A 4 14.89 -13.87 13.02
CA LEU A 4 14.66 -12.90 11.95
C LEU A 4 13.16 -12.60 11.80
N ALA A 5 12.32 -13.63 11.87
CA ALA A 5 10.87 -13.50 11.88
C ALA A 5 10.37 -12.55 12.99
N ASN A 6 10.83 -12.76 14.23
CA ASN A 6 10.44 -11.94 15.37
C ASN A 6 10.97 -10.50 15.28
N ILE A 7 12.15 -10.29 14.70
CA ILE A 7 12.71 -8.95 14.50
C ILE A 7 11.89 -8.21 13.44
N SER A 8 11.62 -8.81 12.29
CA SER A 8 10.84 -8.18 11.21
C SER A 8 9.42 -7.85 11.67
N LEU A 9 8.71 -8.78 12.32
CA LEU A 9 7.36 -8.53 12.85
C LEU A 9 7.32 -7.33 13.80
N LYS A 10 8.20 -7.32 14.81
CA LYS A 10 8.26 -6.20 15.78
C LYS A 10 8.67 -4.89 15.12
N PHE A 11 9.63 -4.94 14.20
CA PHE A 11 10.07 -3.77 13.44
C PHE A 11 8.91 -3.17 12.64
N MET A 12 8.19 -3.99 11.87
CA MET A 12 7.07 -3.53 11.05
C MET A 12 5.95 -2.92 11.90
N ASP A 13 5.55 -3.59 12.98
CA ASP A 13 4.50 -3.07 13.87
C ASP A 13 4.89 -1.71 14.50
N ILE A 14 6.13 -1.58 14.99
CA ILE A 14 6.64 -0.31 15.56
C ILE A 14 6.72 0.77 14.49
N MET A 15 7.29 0.46 13.33
CA MET A 15 7.54 1.43 12.28
C MET A 15 6.25 1.93 11.62
N ILE A 16 5.23 1.08 11.48
CA ILE A 16 3.91 1.53 11.02
C ILE A 16 3.33 2.54 12.01
N GLY A 17 3.42 2.27 13.32
CA GLY A 17 3.02 3.24 14.35
C GLY A 17 3.77 4.57 14.24
N VAL A 18 5.08 4.54 13.98
CA VAL A 18 5.89 5.74 13.74
C VAL A 18 5.43 6.49 12.49
N VAL A 19 5.22 5.80 11.36
CA VAL A 19 4.77 6.40 10.10
C VAL A 19 3.41 7.08 10.27
N LEU A 20 2.47 6.40 10.92
CA LEU A 20 1.14 6.91 11.23
C LEU A 20 1.20 8.13 12.17
N GLY A 21 2.03 8.07 13.21
CA GLY A 21 2.26 9.20 14.12
C GLY A 21 2.87 10.43 13.45
N LEU A 22 3.88 10.23 12.59
CA LEU A 22 4.48 11.30 11.76
C LEU A 22 3.46 11.89 10.80
N GLY A 23 2.60 11.06 10.22
CA GLY A 23 1.46 11.51 9.42
C GLY A 23 0.59 12.52 10.14
N PHE A 24 0.22 12.27 11.39
CA PHE A 24 -0.58 13.23 12.15
C PHE A 24 0.16 14.53 12.46
N GLN A 25 1.48 14.49 12.68
CA GLN A 25 2.28 15.71 12.86
C GLN A 25 2.29 16.60 11.62
N TRP A 26 2.02 16.01 10.45
CA TRP A 26 2.01 16.64 9.15
C TRP A 26 0.65 17.17 8.71
N TRP A 27 -0.42 16.82 9.43
CA TRP A 27 -1.78 17.30 9.19
C TRP A 27 -1.90 18.84 9.14
N PRO A 28 -1.24 19.63 10.01
CA PRO A 28 -1.34 21.09 9.97
C PRO A 28 -0.71 21.73 8.74
N ASN A 29 0.16 21.02 8.01
CA ASN A 29 0.81 21.54 6.81
C ASN A 29 -0.03 21.36 5.54
N LEU A 30 -1.16 20.66 5.61
CA LEU A 30 -2.09 20.52 4.49
C LEU A 30 -2.77 21.88 4.26
N GLN A 31 -2.85 22.31 2.99
CA GLN A 31 -3.33 23.64 2.60
C GLN A 31 -4.56 23.58 1.69
N ALA A 32 -4.67 22.53 0.87
CA ALA A 32 -5.74 22.40 -0.12
C ALA A 32 -6.75 21.31 0.26
N PRO A 33 -8.05 21.45 -0.06
CA PRO A 33 -9.08 20.46 0.27
C PRO A 33 -8.77 19.03 -0.19
N TRP A 34 -8.16 18.89 -1.38
CA TRP A 34 -7.79 17.57 -1.91
C TRP A 34 -6.70 16.88 -1.07
N GLN A 35 -5.81 17.65 -0.41
CA GLN A 35 -4.74 17.11 0.41
C GLN A 35 -5.30 16.45 1.68
N TYR A 36 -6.34 17.03 2.29
CA TYR A 36 -7.04 16.43 3.42
C TYR A 36 -7.76 15.14 3.02
N ALA A 37 -8.45 15.14 1.87
CA ALA A 37 -9.10 13.94 1.36
C ALA A 37 -8.09 12.82 1.06
N ALA A 38 -6.99 13.16 0.38
CA ALA A 38 -5.90 12.24 0.12
C ALA A 38 -5.28 11.71 1.43
N PHE A 39 -5.01 12.59 2.40
CA PHE A 39 -4.45 12.19 3.69
C PHE A 39 -5.33 11.18 4.41
N ILE A 40 -6.63 11.48 4.60
CA ILE A 40 -7.56 10.57 5.27
C ILE A 40 -7.58 9.21 4.57
N PHE A 41 -7.63 9.25 3.24
CA PHE A 41 -7.65 8.04 2.43
C PHE A 41 -6.37 7.20 2.57
N VAL A 42 -5.19 7.83 2.47
CA VAL A 42 -3.90 7.16 2.72
C VAL A 42 -3.87 6.56 4.11
N TYR A 43 -4.32 7.31 5.12
CA TYR A 43 -4.30 6.84 6.50
C TYR A 43 -5.11 5.55 6.67
N ILE A 44 -6.32 5.50 6.10
CA ILE A 44 -7.16 4.30 6.09
C ILE A 44 -6.46 3.17 5.34
N GLU A 45 -5.87 3.46 4.17
CA GLU A 45 -5.16 2.47 3.36
C GLU A 45 -3.95 1.86 4.08
N LEU A 46 -3.16 2.67 4.80
CA LEU A 46 -2.01 2.18 5.55
C LEU A 46 -2.43 1.28 6.73
N VAL A 47 -3.54 1.61 7.41
CA VAL A 47 -4.11 0.79 8.48
C VAL A 47 -4.64 -0.53 7.93
N ASP A 48 -5.37 -0.50 6.83
CA ASP A 48 -5.89 -1.68 6.14
C ASP A 48 -4.75 -2.59 5.65
N TYR A 49 -3.71 -2.01 5.07
CA TYR A 49 -2.48 -2.73 4.71
C TYR A 49 -1.83 -3.36 5.94
N TRP A 50 -1.73 -2.65 7.07
CA TRP A 50 -1.14 -3.20 8.30
C TRP A 50 -1.90 -4.43 8.81
N ILE A 51 -3.23 -4.42 8.77
CA ILE A 51 -4.07 -5.56 9.18
C ILE A 51 -3.75 -6.80 8.33
N ASP A 52 -3.78 -6.64 7.00
CA ASP A 52 -3.51 -7.73 6.05
C ASP A 52 -2.06 -8.23 6.16
N TYR A 53 -1.12 -7.29 6.30
CA TYR A 53 0.30 -7.55 6.29
C TYR A 53 0.80 -8.16 7.60
N SER A 54 0.31 -7.74 8.77
CA SER A 54 0.68 -8.32 10.08
C SER A 54 0.24 -9.80 10.16
N SER A 55 -0.95 -10.12 9.64
CA SER A 55 -1.41 -11.51 9.51
C SER A 55 -0.52 -12.31 8.55
N SER A 56 -0.17 -11.72 7.41
CA SER A 56 0.63 -12.37 6.37
C SER A 56 2.09 -12.57 6.78
N LEU A 57 2.75 -11.63 7.45
CA LEU A 57 4.12 -11.77 7.94
C LEU A 57 4.28 -12.89 8.98
N LYS A 58 3.26 -13.10 9.83
CA LYS A 58 3.27 -14.22 10.79
C LYS A 58 3.30 -15.57 10.07
N LYS A 59 2.66 -15.65 8.91
CA LYS A 59 2.56 -16.86 8.08
C LYS A 59 3.76 -17.02 7.12
N PHE A 60 4.27 -15.90 6.62
CA PHE A 60 5.34 -15.83 5.62
C PHE A 60 6.52 -14.99 6.13
N PRO A 61 7.19 -15.42 7.21
CA PRO A 61 8.26 -14.64 7.84
C PRO A 61 9.52 -14.66 6.97
N PRO A 62 10.29 -13.55 6.90
CA PRO A 62 11.46 -13.44 6.02
C PRO A 62 12.48 -14.58 6.23
N LYS A 63 13.03 -15.11 5.13
CA LYS A 63 14.04 -16.19 5.13
C LYS A 63 15.45 -15.64 4.90
N ARG A 64 15.57 -14.49 4.24
CA ARG A 64 16.84 -13.90 3.79
C ARG A 64 16.93 -12.43 4.22
N GLU A 65 18.14 -11.87 4.25
CA GLU A 65 18.36 -10.46 4.55
C GLU A 65 17.70 -9.53 3.53
N LEU A 66 17.69 -9.93 2.25
CA LEU A 66 16.99 -9.21 1.18
C LEU A 66 15.50 -9.01 1.49
N ASP A 67 14.88 -9.96 2.19
CA ASP A 67 13.47 -9.88 2.57
C ASP A 67 13.25 -8.77 3.62
N ILE A 68 14.21 -8.60 4.53
CA ILE A 68 14.19 -7.52 5.52
C ILE A 68 14.40 -6.18 4.83
N MET A 69 15.28 -6.10 3.84
CA MET A 69 15.43 -4.89 3.02
C MET A 69 14.12 -4.52 2.31
N LEU A 70 13.36 -5.52 1.86
CA LEU A 70 12.05 -5.32 1.24
C LEU A 70 11.02 -4.80 2.26
N ASP A 71 10.99 -5.36 3.47
CA ASP A 71 10.14 -4.88 4.57
C ASP A 71 10.48 -3.41 4.93
N VAL A 72 11.76 -3.06 4.98
CA VAL A 72 12.22 -1.66 5.18
C VAL A 72 11.79 -0.76 4.03
N ALA A 73 11.89 -1.23 2.78
CA ALA A 73 11.45 -0.47 1.61
C ALA A 73 9.93 -0.22 1.63
N VAL A 74 9.14 -1.20 2.05
CA VAL A 74 7.69 -1.05 2.28
C VAL A 74 7.42 0.08 3.28
N ILE A 75 8.06 0.07 4.46
CA ILE A 75 7.90 1.13 5.48
C ILE A 75 8.29 2.49 4.93
N PHE A 76 9.43 2.58 4.25
CA PHE A 76 9.89 3.82 3.66
C PHE A 76 8.90 4.36 2.62
N MET A 77 8.30 3.48 1.82
CA MET A 77 7.26 3.88 0.88
C MET A 77 5.96 4.29 1.55
N MET A 78 5.55 3.66 2.66
CA MET A 78 4.39 4.13 3.46
C MET A 78 4.63 5.56 3.99
N PHE A 79 5.86 5.83 4.47
CA PHE A 79 6.28 7.18 4.87
C PHE A 79 6.21 8.18 3.71
N LEU A 80 6.77 7.84 2.55
CA LEU A 80 6.72 8.72 1.37
C LEU A 80 5.29 8.94 0.88
N TYR A 81 4.45 7.92 0.95
CA TYR A 81 3.07 7.99 0.50
C TYR A 81 2.27 8.99 1.35
N ILE A 82 2.34 8.90 2.68
CA ILE A 82 1.65 9.87 3.54
C ILE A 82 2.29 11.26 3.47
N TYR A 83 3.63 11.36 3.38
CA TYR A 83 4.32 12.65 3.21
C TYR A 83 3.91 13.37 1.93
N SER A 84 3.78 12.62 0.83
CA SER A 84 3.46 13.18 -0.49
C SER A 84 2.09 13.85 -0.58
N THR A 85 1.21 13.65 0.41
CA THR A 85 -0.07 14.38 0.53
C THR A 85 0.12 15.88 0.71
N GLN A 86 1.27 16.33 1.25
CA GLN A 86 1.63 17.75 1.38
C GLN A 86 2.19 18.35 0.10
N LEU A 87 2.58 17.51 -0.87
CA LEU A 87 3.25 17.92 -2.09
C LEU A 87 2.20 18.08 -3.21
N SER A 88 2.58 17.71 -4.44
CA SER A 88 1.68 17.72 -5.59
C SER A 88 1.03 16.36 -5.82
N VAL A 89 -0.09 16.35 -6.55
CA VAL A 89 -0.77 15.11 -6.99
C VAL A 89 0.19 14.18 -7.75
N PHE A 90 1.15 14.74 -8.49
CA PHE A 90 2.18 13.96 -9.17
C PHE A 90 3.01 13.12 -8.18
N TYR A 91 3.56 13.75 -7.13
CA TYR A 91 4.34 13.04 -6.11
C TYR A 91 3.49 12.03 -5.33
N PHE A 92 2.21 12.35 -5.11
CA PHE A 92 1.24 11.45 -4.49
C PHE A 92 0.99 10.18 -5.31
N LEU A 93 0.74 10.32 -6.60
CA LEU A 93 0.54 9.17 -7.48
C LEU A 93 1.84 8.38 -7.67
N LEU A 94 2.99 9.05 -7.74
CA LEU A 94 4.29 8.40 -7.88
C LEU A 94 4.64 7.56 -6.64
N SER A 95 4.42 8.10 -5.43
CA SER A 95 4.66 7.38 -4.19
C SER A 95 3.74 6.16 -4.07
N PHE A 96 2.46 6.30 -4.40
CA PHE A 96 1.51 5.17 -4.45
C PHE A 96 1.94 4.10 -5.46
N GLY A 97 2.22 4.48 -6.70
CA GLY A 97 2.60 3.52 -7.75
C GLY A 97 3.88 2.76 -7.38
N THR A 98 4.86 3.45 -6.80
CA THR A 98 6.09 2.83 -6.30
C THR A 98 5.82 1.91 -5.12
N PHE A 99 4.94 2.30 -4.19
CA PHE A 99 4.53 1.45 -3.07
C PHE A 99 3.93 0.12 -3.58
N LYS A 100 3.03 0.18 -4.58
CA LYS A 100 2.42 -1.02 -5.17
C LYS A 100 3.40 -1.88 -5.95
N LEU A 101 4.39 -1.28 -6.61
CA LEU A 101 5.49 -2.03 -7.22
C LEU A 101 6.25 -2.85 -6.18
N ILE A 102 6.64 -2.24 -5.06
CA ILE A 102 7.37 -2.91 -3.98
C ILE A 102 6.51 -4.00 -3.33
N ASP A 103 5.24 -3.72 -3.04
CA ASP A 103 4.32 -4.71 -2.48
C ASP A 103 4.10 -5.90 -3.43
N THR A 104 4.03 -5.65 -4.73
CA THR A 104 3.97 -6.72 -5.74
C THR A 104 5.20 -7.62 -5.70
N VAL A 105 6.39 -7.03 -5.58
CA VAL A 105 7.65 -7.81 -5.43
C VAL A 105 7.60 -8.65 -4.16
N TRP A 106 7.08 -8.10 -3.06
CA TRP A 106 6.91 -8.82 -1.79
C TRP A 106 5.94 -10.01 -1.93
N LEU A 107 4.79 -9.82 -2.58
CA LEU A 107 3.82 -10.89 -2.83
C LEU A 107 4.36 -11.97 -3.79
N LEU A 108 5.11 -11.58 -4.82
CA LEU A 108 5.77 -12.53 -5.73
C LEU A 108 6.80 -13.39 -4.99
N ARG A 109 7.58 -12.80 -4.08
CA ARG A 109 8.45 -13.56 -3.18
C ARG A 109 7.64 -14.55 -2.34
N VAL A 110 6.58 -14.10 -1.68
CA VAL A 110 5.71 -14.96 -0.87
C VAL A 110 5.20 -16.15 -1.69
N ARG A 111 4.70 -15.90 -2.90
CA ARG A 111 4.23 -16.94 -3.82
C ARG A 111 5.32 -17.97 -4.14
N ASN A 112 6.52 -17.50 -4.50
CA ASN A 112 7.61 -18.35 -4.97
C ASN A 112 8.30 -19.12 -3.84
N GLU A 113 8.34 -18.57 -2.62
CA GLU A 113 9.09 -19.20 -1.52
C GLU A 113 8.24 -20.06 -0.60
N TYR A 114 6.93 -19.77 -0.49
CA TYR A 114 6.04 -20.46 0.47
C TYR A 114 4.98 -21.31 -0.20
N HIS A 115 4.74 -21.10 -1.50
CA HIS A 115 3.72 -21.84 -2.28
C HIS A 115 2.37 -21.93 -1.53
N PRO A 116 1.81 -20.78 -1.09
CA PRO A 116 0.62 -20.78 -0.25
C PRO A 116 -0.57 -21.44 -0.94
N GLN A 117 -1.32 -22.25 -0.20
CA GLN A 117 -2.47 -23.00 -0.71
C GLN A 117 -3.79 -22.50 -0.10
N GLY A 118 -4.91 -22.94 -0.66
CA GLY A 118 -6.25 -22.68 -0.11
C GLY A 118 -6.62 -21.19 -0.11
N ARG A 119 -6.88 -20.62 1.07
CA ARG A 119 -7.26 -19.20 1.21
C ARG A 119 -6.08 -18.25 0.97
N GLU A 120 -4.91 -18.60 1.49
CA GLU A 120 -3.71 -17.77 1.41
C GLU A 120 -3.19 -17.66 -0.02
N GLY A 121 -3.23 -18.76 -0.77
CA GLY A 121 -2.87 -18.75 -2.19
C GLY A 121 -3.78 -17.84 -3.02
N ARG A 122 -5.09 -17.82 -2.70
CA ARG A 122 -6.06 -16.91 -3.33
C ARG A 122 -5.81 -15.45 -2.96
N PHE A 123 -5.53 -15.16 -1.68
CA PHE A 123 -5.17 -13.82 -1.21
C PHE A 123 -3.95 -13.28 -1.97
N VAL A 124 -2.84 -14.04 -1.97
CA VAL A 124 -1.59 -13.62 -2.63
C VAL A 124 -1.81 -13.42 -4.13
N SER A 125 -2.53 -14.34 -4.79
CA SER A 125 -2.78 -14.23 -6.23
C SER A 125 -3.67 -13.03 -6.58
N ALA A 126 -4.73 -12.78 -5.78
CA ALA A 126 -5.64 -11.65 -5.98
C ALA A 126 -4.89 -10.32 -5.87
N TRP A 127 -4.10 -10.14 -4.80
CA TRP A 127 -3.36 -8.89 -4.58
C TRP A 127 -2.24 -8.66 -5.60
N ILE A 128 -1.57 -9.70 -6.11
CA ILE A 128 -0.63 -9.53 -7.22
C ILE A 128 -1.35 -8.95 -8.44
N TRP A 129 -2.45 -9.56 -8.87
CA TRP A 129 -3.21 -9.10 -10.05
C TRP A 129 -3.75 -7.69 -9.87
N HIS A 130 -4.29 -7.41 -8.68
CA HIS A 130 -4.83 -6.10 -8.38
C HIS A 130 -3.75 -5.03 -8.26
N ASN A 131 -2.61 -5.30 -7.63
CA ASN A 131 -1.50 -4.35 -7.62
C ASN A 131 -1.00 -4.03 -9.03
N PHE A 132 -0.93 -4.99 -9.95
CA PHE A 132 -0.63 -4.69 -11.36
C PHE A 132 -1.66 -3.74 -11.98
N GLY A 133 -2.95 -3.95 -11.71
CA GLY A 133 -4.01 -3.02 -12.09
C GLY A 133 -3.83 -1.63 -11.48
N GLU A 134 -3.46 -1.57 -10.20
CA GLU A 134 -3.20 -0.31 -9.48
C GLU A 134 -2.02 0.45 -10.08
N ILE A 135 -0.94 -0.24 -10.40
CA ILE A 135 0.23 0.34 -11.07
C ILE A 135 -0.18 0.88 -12.45
N LEU A 136 -0.97 0.13 -13.21
CA LEU A 136 -1.39 0.51 -14.56
C LEU A 136 -2.25 1.76 -14.55
N TYR A 137 -3.34 1.79 -13.77
CA TYR A 137 -4.18 2.99 -13.72
C TYR A 137 -3.43 4.17 -13.11
N THR A 138 -2.50 3.96 -12.18
CA THR A 138 -1.68 5.04 -11.61
C THR A 138 -0.76 5.63 -12.66
N GLY A 139 -0.14 4.79 -13.50
CA GLY A 139 0.64 5.23 -14.65
C GLY A 139 -0.17 6.07 -15.62
N ILE A 140 -1.41 5.67 -15.92
CA ILE A 140 -2.34 6.45 -16.74
C ILE A 140 -2.65 7.79 -16.07
N LEU A 141 -2.97 7.81 -14.78
CA LEU A 141 -3.25 9.05 -14.05
C LEU A 141 -2.03 9.99 -13.99
N LEU A 142 -0.81 9.45 -13.88
CA LEU A 142 0.43 10.24 -13.95
C LEU A 142 0.64 10.87 -15.32
N LEU A 143 0.42 10.11 -16.40
CA LEU A 143 0.47 10.64 -17.76
C LEU A 143 -0.59 11.73 -17.95
N VAL A 144 -1.79 11.51 -17.43
CA VAL A 144 -2.87 12.50 -17.52
C VAL A 144 -2.53 13.76 -16.73
N ALA A 145 -2.00 13.62 -15.52
CA ALA A 145 -1.62 14.75 -14.66
C ALA A 145 -0.48 15.60 -15.23
N THR A 146 0.38 15.01 -16.06
CA THR A 146 1.52 15.72 -16.69
C THR A 146 1.16 16.34 -18.03
N GLN A 147 0.30 15.69 -18.81
CA GLN A 147 -0.06 16.13 -20.17
C GLN A 147 -1.26 17.07 -20.21
N TYR A 148 -2.16 16.98 -19.22
CA TYR A 148 -3.40 17.74 -19.19
C TYR A 148 -3.50 18.57 -17.91
N GLN A 149 -4.01 19.80 -18.01
CA GLN A 149 -4.24 20.68 -16.85
C GLN A 149 -5.51 20.29 -16.09
N ILE A 150 -5.57 19.04 -15.61
CA ILE A 150 -6.70 18.56 -14.82
C ILE A 150 -6.59 19.06 -13.38
N SER A 151 -7.72 19.45 -12.80
CA SER A 151 -7.77 19.89 -11.40
C SER A 151 -7.39 18.75 -10.45
N ALA A 152 -6.57 19.07 -9.44
CA ALA A 152 -6.13 18.11 -8.43
C ALA A 152 -7.30 17.37 -7.72
N PRO A 153 -8.40 18.04 -7.33
CA PRO A 153 -9.53 17.34 -6.72
C PRO A 153 -10.16 16.27 -7.63
N LEU A 154 -10.23 16.50 -8.94
CA LEU A 154 -10.81 15.54 -9.87
C LEU A 154 -9.92 14.30 -10.02
N LEU A 155 -8.60 14.49 -10.16
CA LEU A 155 -7.65 13.38 -10.23
C LEU A 155 -7.67 12.51 -8.97
N ILE A 156 -7.67 13.15 -7.79
CA ILE A 156 -7.75 12.45 -6.50
C ILE A 156 -9.09 11.74 -6.34
N GLY A 157 -10.19 12.36 -6.76
CA GLY A 157 -11.52 11.72 -6.75
C GLY A 157 -11.54 10.44 -7.60
N ILE A 158 -11.04 10.51 -8.83
CA ILE A 158 -10.94 9.32 -9.72
C ILE A 158 -10.04 8.26 -9.09
N PHE A 159 -8.88 8.64 -8.57
CA PHE A 159 -7.95 7.74 -7.90
C PHE A 159 -8.61 6.98 -6.74
N ILE A 160 -9.30 7.70 -5.84
CA ILE A 160 -9.98 7.11 -4.69
C ILE A 160 -11.05 6.10 -5.15
N VAL A 161 -11.87 6.45 -6.15
CA VAL A 161 -12.90 5.55 -6.66
C VAL A 161 -12.27 4.27 -7.24
N LEU A 162 -11.23 4.41 -8.07
CA LEU A 162 -10.54 3.25 -8.65
C LEU A 162 -9.95 2.36 -7.56
N ARG A 163 -9.33 2.94 -6.53
CA ARG A 163 -8.75 2.20 -5.42
C ARG A 163 -9.79 1.45 -4.60
N LEU A 164 -10.93 2.08 -4.32
CA LEU A 164 -12.07 1.42 -3.63
C LEU A 164 -12.61 0.24 -4.44
N VAL A 165 -12.77 0.40 -5.75
CA VAL A 165 -13.19 -0.68 -6.64
C VAL A 165 -12.20 -1.84 -6.59
N THR A 166 -10.90 -1.55 -6.69
CA THR A 166 -9.87 -2.59 -6.59
C THR A 166 -9.90 -3.32 -5.25
N ARG A 167 -10.04 -2.61 -4.13
CA ARG A 167 -10.13 -3.22 -2.79
C ARG A 167 -11.33 -4.17 -2.71
N VAL A 168 -12.52 -3.73 -3.16
CA VAL A 168 -13.73 -4.56 -3.15
C VAL A 168 -13.56 -5.81 -4.00
N LEU A 169 -13.02 -5.67 -5.21
CA LEU A 169 -12.78 -6.80 -6.11
C LEU A 169 -11.76 -7.79 -5.52
N ALA A 170 -10.70 -7.29 -4.89
CA ALA A 170 -9.70 -8.13 -4.22
C ALA A 170 -10.34 -8.95 -3.11
N SER A 171 -11.05 -8.27 -2.19
CA SER A 171 -11.73 -8.87 -1.04
C SER A 171 -12.72 -9.97 -1.45
N LEU A 172 -13.45 -9.79 -2.55
CA LEU A 172 -14.37 -10.79 -3.10
C LEU A 172 -13.64 -12.09 -3.50
N GLN A 173 -12.44 -12.01 -4.07
CA GLN A 173 -11.71 -13.18 -4.57
C GLN A 173 -11.21 -14.11 -3.46
N TYR A 174 -10.71 -13.56 -2.35
CA TYR A 174 -10.22 -14.35 -1.21
C TYR A 174 -11.25 -14.52 -0.08
N LYS A 175 -12.50 -14.10 -0.32
CA LYS A 175 -13.66 -14.25 0.57
C LYS A 175 -13.47 -13.59 1.95
N GLU A 176 -12.77 -12.47 2.02
CA GLU A 176 -12.94 -11.54 3.15
C GLU A 176 -13.93 -10.49 2.74
N VAL A 177 -15.18 -10.87 2.76
CA VAL A 177 -16.24 -9.90 2.76
C VAL A 177 -16.72 -9.87 4.21
N TYR A 178 -16.52 -8.75 4.89
CA TYR A 178 -17.18 -8.37 6.16
C TYR A 178 -18.73 -8.37 6.06
N PHE A 179 -19.30 -8.96 5.01
CA PHE A 179 -20.72 -9.18 4.72
C PHE A 179 -21.02 -10.69 4.66
N THR A 180 -20.75 -11.38 5.77
CA THR A 180 -21.47 -12.59 6.17
C THR A 180 -21.92 -12.40 7.59
#